data_AF-A0A9E8MIZ5-F1
#
_entry.id   AF-A0A9E8MIZ5-F1
#
_cell.length_a   1.000
_cell.length_b   1.000
_cell.length_c   1.000
_cell.angle_alpha   90.00
_cell.angle_beta   90.00
_cell.angle_gamma   90.00
#
_symmetry.space_group_name_H-M   'P 1'
#
loop_
_entity.id
_entity.type
_entity.pdbx_description
1 polymer ?
#
loop_
_entity_poly.entity_id
_entity_poly.type
_entity_poly.pdbx_seq_one_letter_code
_entity_poly.pdbx_strand_id
1 'polypeptide(L)'
;MAKTTKTMRAAEAALDAAASAAKDAKRLAATLPKRDAKKLRSLAEEAKEASSASKKAVERRPKKVVKKAVVAIARVEKAADKAESRLAAAAAKASEAEAKKAAKAEKKAAAAKADQKVVGKKGLGKKGLGKKAGGKKDAEKTTTTKAEKPVAEKPVAPKVAPKAAPKKPAATKPATVVEPKPAAAMAMAEEPLDAAPAADAPPASPSAAATDSLASLTVAQLRGRARAAGITGYSRMTKAQLVALLSS
;
A
#
# COMPACT_ATOMS: atom_id res chain seq x y z
N MET A 1 28.53 10.98 29.01
CA MET A 1 27.43 11.12 28.02
C MET A 1 26.22 10.35 28.52
N ALA A 2 25.04 10.98 28.64
CA ALA A 2 23.83 10.29 29.05
C ALA A 2 23.43 9.28 27.96
N LYS A 3 23.39 7.99 28.31
CA LYS A 3 23.01 6.92 27.38
C LYS A 3 21.53 7.11 27.02
N THR A 4 21.21 7.20 25.72
CA THR A 4 19.81 7.20 25.28
C THR A 4 19.14 5.90 25.71
N THR A 5 18.06 6.04 26.48
CA THR A 5 17.31 4.87 26.95
C THR A 5 16.65 4.15 25.78
N LYS A 6 16.41 2.84 25.91
CA LYS A 6 15.72 2.04 24.88
C LYS A 6 14.39 2.67 24.46
N THR A 7 13.68 3.28 25.42
CA THR A 7 12.41 3.97 25.17
C THR A 7 12.57 5.27 24.40
N MET A 8 13.65 6.01 24.59
CA MET A 8 13.93 7.22 23.79
C MET A 8 14.24 6.85 22.34
N ARG A 9 15.09 5.83 22.13
CA ARG A 9 15.38 5.30 20.79
C ARG A 9 14.11 4.81 20.08
N ALA A 10 13.21 4.12 20.79
CA ALA A 10 11.93 3.69 20.23
C ALA A 10 11.03 4.89 19.85
N ALA A 11 11.06 5.96 20.63
CA ALA A 11 10.33 7.18 20.33
C ALA A 11 10.90 7.89 19.08
N GLU A 12 12.21 8.01 18.95
CA GLU A 12 12.87 8.55 17.76
C GLU A 12 12.51 7.74 16.52
N ALA A 13 12.64 6.41 16.58
CA ALA A 13 12.27 5.52 15.48
C ALA A 13 10.79 5.65 15.08
N ALA A 14 9.88 5.81 16.06
CA ALA A 14 8.47 6.01 15.78
C ALA A 14 8.18 7.37 15.10
N LEU A 15 8.93 8.43 15.45
CA LEU A 15 8.81 9.73 14.80
C LEU A 15 9.30 9.66 13.35
N ASP A 16 10.42 8.98 13.08
CA ASP A 16 10.94 8.77 11.73
C ASP A 16 9.98 7.94 10.87
N ALA A 17 9.39 6.89 11.46
CA ALA A 17 8.36 6.10 10.79
C ALA A 17 7.12 6.94 10.46
N ALA A 18 6.66 7.79 11.39
CA ALA A 18 5.52 8.68 11.15
C ALA A 18 5.81 9.73 10.07
N ALA A 19 7.03 10.28 10.05
CA ALA A 19 7.47 11.20 9.00
C ALA A 19 7.53 10.54 7.62
N SER A 20 7.97 9.29 7.56
CA SER A 20 8.04 8.51 6.32
C SER A 20 6.63 8.17 5.81
N ALA A 21 5.77 7.64 6.68
CA ALA A 21 4.37 7.38 6.39
C ALA A 21 3.62 8.64 5.88
N ALA A 22 3.90 9.81 6.46
CA ALA A 22 3.34 11.08 5.99
C ALA A 22 3.78 11.43 4.56
N LYS A 23 5.04 11.20 4.19
CA LYS A 23 5.55 11.43 2.83
C LYS A 23 4.94 10.45 1.83
N ASP A 24 4.87 9.18 2.20
CA ASP A 24 4.31 8.14 1.35
C ASP A 24 2.82 8.34 1.13
N ALA A 25 2.07 8.71 2.18
CA ALA A 25 0.66 9.07 2.06
C ALA A 25 0.43 10.28 1.14
N LYS A 26 1.32 11.28 1.14
CA LYS A 26 1.26 12.42 0.21
C LYS A 26 1.52 12.00 -1.24
N ARG A 27 2.49 11.11 -1.46
CA ARG A 27 2.79 10.54 -2.78
C ARG A 27 1.62 9.72 -3.30
N LEU A 28 1.09 8.81 -2.48
CA LEU A 28 -0.07 7.98 -2.80
C LEU A 28 -1.30 8.86 -3.08
N ALA A 29 -1.53 9.91 -2.29
CA ALA A 29 -2.62 10.85 -2.55
C ALA A 29 -2.53 11.61 -3.88
N ALA A 30 -1.37 11.65 -4.55
CA ALA A 30 -1.25 12.26 -5.87
C ALA A 30 -1.82 11.38 -6.99
N THR A 31 -1.86 10.06 -6.80
CA THR A 31 -2.36 9.10 -7.81
C THR A 31 -3.81 8.65 -7.56
N LEU A 32 -4.37 8.96 -6.38
CA LEU A 32 -5.74 8.60 -6.03
C LEU A 32 -6.80 9.59 -6.56
N PRO A 33 -8.05 9.13 -6.70
CA PRO A 33 -9.21 10.00 -6.92
C PRO A 33 -9.33 11.09 -5.84
N LYS A 34 -9.82 12.28 -6.23
CA LYS A 34 -9.91 13.50 -5.40
C LYS A 34 -10.45 13.26 -3.99
N ARG A 35 -11.46 12.40 -3.84
CA ARG A 35 -12.10 12.10 -2.54
C ARG A 35 -11.16 11.40 -1.57
N ASP A 36 -10.47 10.35 -2.01
CA ASP A 36 -9.60 9.56 -1.15
C ASP A 36 -8.24 10.26 -0.98
N ALA A 37 -7.75 10.94 -2.02
CA ALA A 37 -6.60 11.85 -1.94
C ALA A 37 -6.74 12.92 -0.85
N LYS A 38 -7.91 13.57 -0.73
CA LYS A 38 -8.15 14.59 0.31
C LYS A 38 -8.01 14.01 1.72
N LYS A 39 -8.54 12.80 1.94
CA LYS A 39 -8.49 12.12 3.26
C LYS A 39 -7.06 11.72 3.62
N LEU A 40 -6.33 11.14 2.67
CA LEU A 40 -4.92 10.79 2.90
C LEU A 40 -4.06 12.03 3.18
N ARG A 41 -4.28 13.15 2.48
CA ARG A 41 -3.55 14.40 2.77
C ARG A 41 -3.82 14.92 4.19
N SER A 42 -5.07 14.90 4.65
CA SER A 42 -5.38 15.32 6.03
C SER A 42 -4.71 14.42 7.07
N LEU A 43 -4.70 13.10 6.87
CA LEU A 43 -4.05 12.17 7.78
C LEU A 43 -2.52 12.25 7.70
N ALA A 44 -1.98 12.56 6.52
CA ALA A 44 -0.56 12.80 6.33
C ALA A 44 -0.07 14.05 7.09
N GLU A 45 -0.89 15.12 7.16
CA GLU A 45 -0.57 16.27 8.01
C GLU A 45 -0.64 15.91 9.50
N GLU A 46 -1.61 15.10 9.94
CA GLU A 46 -1.66 14.61 11.34
C GLU A 46 -0.42 13.75 11.69
N ALA A 47 0.01 12.88 10.78
CA ALA A 47 1.23 12.09 10.95
C ALA A 47 2.50 12.96 10.95
N LYS A 48 2.54 13.99 10.10
CA LYS A 48 3.62 14.98 10.09
C LYS A 48 3.69 15.75 11.41
N GLU A 49 2.55 16.20 11.92
CA GLU A 49 2.47 16.87 13.22
C GLU A 49 2.94 15.94 14.35
N ALA A 50 2.50 14.68 14.35
CA ALA A 50 2.96 13.68 15.31
C ALA A 50 4.48 13.44 15.25
N SER A 51 5.09 13.49 14.06
CA SER A 51 6.54 13.37 13.86
C SER A 51 7.35 14.58 14.34
N SER A 52 6.72 15.75 14.51
CA SER A 52 7.37 17.00 14.91
C SER A 52 7.53 17.18 16.44
N ALA A 53 7.43 16.09 17.21
CA ALA A 53 7.56 16.15 18.66
C ALA A 53 8.94 16.68 19.08
N SER A 54 8.97 17.58 20.07
CA SER A 54 10.22 18.16 20.55
C SER A 54 11.12 17.15 21.27
N LYS A 55 12.44 17.36 21.21
CA LYS A 55 13.44 16.54 21.95
C LYS A 55 13.09 16.39 23.43
N LYS A 56 12.61 17.48 24.05
CA LYS A 56 12.15 17.50 25.44
C LYS A 56 10.94 16.59 25.69
N ALA A 57 10.04 16.43 24.71
CA ALA A 57 8.91 15.50 24.81
C ALA A 57 9.37 14.04 24.71
N VAL A 58 10.36 13.76 23.85
CA VAL A 58 11.00 12.44 23.70
C VAL A 58 11.70 12.02 25.00
N GLU A 59 12.43 12.94 25.63
CA GLU A 59 13.11 12.68 26.92
C GLU A 59 12.13 12.48 28.07
N ARG A 60 11.15 13.39 28.23
CA ARG A 60 10.26 13.37 29.39
C ARG A 60 9.15 12.34 29.30
N ARG A 61 8.67 12.03 28.09
CA ARG A 61 7.46 11.21 27.87
C ARG A 61 7.57 10.32 26.64
N PRO A 62 8.63 9.50 26.51
CA PRO A 62 8.89 8.71 25.31
C PRO A 62 7.72 7.81 24.92
N LYS A 63 7.11 7.13 25.91
CA LYS A 63 5.95 6.24 25.68
C LYS A 63 4.73 6.97 25.08
N LYS A 64 4.50 8.24 25.46
CA LYS A 64 3.38 9.02 24.90
C LYS A 64 3.66 9.45 23.47
N VAL A 65 4.92 9.78 23.17
CA VAL A 65 5.37 10.12 21.81
C VAL A 65 5.19 8.90 20.89
N VAL A 66 5.69 7.73 21.30
CA VAL A 66 5.50 6.47 20.56
C VAL A 66 4.02 6.21 20.31
N LYS A 67 3.16 6.27 21.34
CA LYS A 67 1.73 5.99 21.19
C LYS A 67 1.06 6.93 20.18
N LYS A 68 1.40 8.23 20.19
CA LYS A 68 0.85 9.20 19.23
C LYS A 68 1.32 8.91 17.80
N ALA A 69 2.62 8.67 17.61
CA ALA A 69 3.18 8.34 16.30
C ALA A 69 2.55 7.07 15.71
N VAL A 70 2.47 5.99 16.50
CA VAL A 70 1.88 4.72 16.07
C VAL A 70 0.39 4.87 15.72
N VAL A 71 -0.38 5.61 16.51
CA VAL A 71 -1.81 5.86 16.18
C VAL A 71 -1.95 6.66 14.88
N ALA A 72 -1.09 7.64 14.64
CA ALA A 72 -1.11 8.41 13.40
C ALA A 72 -0.76 7.53 12.18
N ILE A 73 0.29 6.69 12.30
CA ILE A 73 0.67 5.72 11.26
C ILE A 73 -0.49 4.77 10.96
N ALA A 74 -1.09 4.14 11.99
CA ALA A 74 -2.18 3.19 11.81
C ALA A 74 -3.42 3.80 11.12
N ARG A 75 -3.70 5.10 11.35
CA ARG A 75 -4.78 5.80 10.65
C ARG A 75 -4.46 6.02 9.18
N VAL A 76 -3.21 6.37 8.87
CA VAL A 76 -2.73 6.52 7.49
C VAL A 76 -2.81 5.20 6.75
N GLU A 77 -2.29 4.11 7.32
CA GLU A 77 -2.33 2.76 6.75
C GLU A 77 -3.76 2.32 6.47
N LYS A 78 -4.64 2.38 7.47
CA LYS A 78 -6.06 2.02 7.32
C LYS A 78 -6.77 2.82 6.23
N ALA A 79 -6.40 4.09 6.03
CA ALA A 79 -6.97 4.91 4.98
C ALA A 79 -6.39 4.57 3.59
N ALA A 80 -5.12 4.19 3.52
CA ALA A 80 -4.47 3.71 2.30
C ALA A 80 -5.11 2.38 1.85
N ASP A 81 -5.24 1.40 2.76
CA ASP A 81 -5.91 0.12 2.48
C ASP A 81 -7.35 0.32 1.98
N LYS A 82 -8.07 1.27 2.59
CA LYS A 82 -9.43 1.62 2.18
C LYS A 82 -9.47 2.29 0.81
N ALA A 83 -8.44 3.03 0.43
CA ALA A 83 -8.35 3.64 -0.89
C ALA A 83 -8.01 2.58 -1.96
N GLU A 84 -7.07 1.69 -1.67
CA GLU A 84 -6.68 0.60 -2.57
C GLU A 84 -7.83 -0.38 -2.82
N SER A 85 -8.53 -0.81 -1.76
CA SER A 85 -9.73 -1.65 -1.90
C SER A 85 -10.84 -0.99 -2.72
N ARG A 86 -11.02 0.33 -2.61
CA ARG A 86 -11.97 1.09 -3.42
C ARG A 86 -11.54 1.19 -4.88
N LEU A 87 -10.24 1.37 -5.13
CA LEU A 87 -9.69 1.37 -6.49
C LEU A 87 -9.86 0.00 -7.15
N ALA A 88 -9.54 -1.08 -6.44
CA ALA A 88 -9.74 -2.45 -6.93
C ALA A 88 -11.23 -2.71 -7.25
N ALA A 89 -12.14 -2.33 -6.35
CA ALA A 89 -13.57 -2.47 -6.58
C ALA A 89 -14.08 -1.60 -7.73
N ALA A 90 -13.54 -0.39 -7.90
CA ALA A 90 -13.88 0.49 -9.01
C ALA A 90 -13.38 -0.05 -10.35
N ALA A 91 -12.16 -0.60 -10.39
CA ALA A 91 -11.58 -1.24 -11.57
C ALA A 91 -12.40 -2.47 -11.99
N ALA A 92 -12.80 -3.32 -11.04
CA ALA A 92 -13.66 -4.48 -11.32
C ALA A 92 -15.04 -4.08 -11.88
N LYS A 93 -15.65 -3.01 -11.35
CA LYS A 93 -16.91 -2.48 -11.89
C LYS A 93 -16.76 -1.85 -13.27
N ALA A 94 -15.63 -1.21 -13.54
CA ALA A 94 -15.34 -0.62 -14.83
C ALA A 94 -15.21 -1.70 -15.91
N SER A 95 -14.45 -2.77 -15.66
CA SER A 95 -14.30 -3.88 -16.61
C SER A 95 -15.61 -4.63 -16.85
N GLU A 96 -16.42 -4.85 -15.81
CA GLU A 96 -17.75 -5.46 -15.98
C GLU A 96 -18.69 -4.57 -16.81
N ALA A 97 -18.64 -3.24 -16.61
CA ALA A 97 -19.41 -2.29 -17.39
C ALA A 97 -18.97 -2.22 -18.86
N GLU A 98 -17.67 -2.30 -19.13
CA GLU A 98 -17.14 -2.35 -20.50
C GLU A 98 -17.53 -3.65 -21.20
N ALA A 99 -17.43 -4.80 -20.53
CA ALA A 99 -17.87 -6.09 -21.07
C ALA A 99 -19.38 -6.07 -21.44
N LYS A 100 -20.22 -5.47 -20.58
CA LYS A 100 -21.67 -5.32 -20.87
C LYS A 100 -21.94 -4.38 -22.04
N LYS A 101 -21.14 -3.32 -22.21
CA LYS A 101 -21.25 -2.40 -23.36
C LYS A 101 -20.83 -3.09 -24.66
N ALA A 102 -19.73 -3.84 -24.65
CA ALA A 102 -19.28 -4.63 -25.79
C ALA A 102 -20.33 -5.67 -26.22
N ALA A 103 -20.88 -6.43 -25.27
CA ALA A 103 -21.93 -7.42 -25.54
C ALA A 103 -23.23 -6.79 -26.10
N LYS A 104 -23.62 -5.59 -25.61
CA LYS A 104 -24.77 -4.86 -26.17
C LYS A 104 -24.51 -4.33 -27.57
N ALA A 105 -23.31 -3.85 -27.86
CA ALA A 105 -22.93 -3.38 -29.19
C ALA A 105 -22.95 -4.53 -30.22
N GLU A 106 -22.44 -5.70 -29.82
CA GLU A 106 -22.41 -6.89 -30.68
C GLU A 106 -23.81 -7.42 -30.99
N LYS A 107 -24.71 -7.48 -30.00
CA LYS A 107 -26.13 -7.82 -30.21
C LYS A 107 -26.85 -6.84 -31.15
N LYS A 108 -26.55 -5.54 -31.04
CA LYS A 108 -27.16 -4.51 -31.91
C LYS A 108 -26.62 -4.58 -33.34
N ALA A 109 -25.34 -4.92 -33.52
CA ALA A 109 -24.74 -5.14 -34.83
C ALA A 109 -25.25 -6.42 -35.52
N ALA A 110 -25.51 -7.48 -34.76
CA ALA A 110 -26.11 -8.71 -35.29
C ALA A 110 -27.57 -8.50 -35.74
N ALA A 111 -28.37 -7.76 -34.97
CA ALA A 111 -29.76 -7.44 -35.34
C ALA A 111 -29.84 -6.60 -36.63
N ALA A 112 -28.94 -5.64 -36.81
CA ALA A 112 -28.91 -4.81 -38.02
C ALA A 112 -28.55 -5.59 -39.31
N LYS A 113 -27.81 -6.71 -39.21
CA LYS A 113 -27.47 -7.58 -40.35
C LYS A 113 -28.58 -8.55 -40.72
N ALA A 114 -29.50 -8.88 -39.80
CA ALA A 114 -30.63 -9.76 -40.08
C ALA A 114 -31.72 -9.06 -40.91
N ASP A 115 -31.99 -7.77 -40.64
CA ASP A 115 -32.99 -6.97 -41.38
C ASP A 115 -32.59 -6.73 -42.86
N GLN A 116 -31.28 -6.61 -43.14
CA GLN A 116 -30.81 -6.35 -44.50
C GLN A 116 -30.90 -7.56 -45.44
N LYS A 117 -31.10 -8.78 -44.91
CA LYS A 117 -31.18 -10.02 -45.73
C LYS A 117 -32.60 -10.32 -46.23
N VAL A 118 -33.63 -9.65 -45.70
CA VAL A 118 -35.03 -9.86 -46.11
C VAL A 118 -35.46 -8.92 -47.26
N VAL A 119 -34.77 -7.79 -47.46
CA VAL A 119 -35.09 -6.81 -48.53
C VAL A 119 -34.38 -7.13 -49.87
N GLY A 120 -33.38 -8.02 -49.88
CA GLY A 120 -32.55 -8.30 -51.06
C GLY A 120 -33.14 -9.22 -52.14
N LYS A 121 -34.37 -9.75 -52.00
CA LYS A 121 -34.95 -10.70 -52.98
C LYS A 121 -36.08 -10.13 -53.85
N LYS A 122 -36.33 -8.82 -53.85
CA LYS A 122 -37.33 -8.22 -54.74
C LYS A 122 -36.89 -6.83 -55.22
N GLY A 123 -36.32 -6.77 -56.43
CA GLY A 123 -36.18 -5.50 -57.15
C GLY A 123 -34.95 -5.32 -58.02
N LEU A 124 -34.71 -6.22 -58.99
CA LEU A 124 -33.97 -5.87 -60.20
C LEU A 124 -34.84 -4.91 -61.02
N GLY A 125 -34.48 -3.63 -61.06
CA GLY A 125 -35.25 -2.62 -61.78
C GLY A 125 -34.50 -1.30 -62.01
N LYS A 126 -33.81 -1.24 -63.15
CA LYS A 126 -33.53 -0.07 -64.01
C LYS A 126 -33.02 1.27 -63.39
N LYS A 127 -31.78 1.57 -63.79
CA LYS A 127 -31.37 2.70 -64.66
C LYS A 127 -31.74 4.13 -64.19
N GLY A 128 -30.73 4.89 -63.78
CA GLY A 128 -30.80 6.35 -63.66
C GLY A 128 -29.43 7.00 -63.44
N LEU A 129 -28.75 7.34 -64.54
CA LEU A 129 -27.59 8.24 -64.53
C LEU A 129 -28.04 9.65 -64.09
N GLY A 130 -27.41 10.20 -63.06
CA GLY A 130 -27.63 11.56 -62.58
C GLY A 130 -26.31 12.22 -62.19
N LYS A 131 -25.78 13.01 -63.13
CA LYS A 131 -24.54 13.78 -63.09
C LYS A 131 -24.79 15.15 -62.42
N LYS A 132 -24.01 15.53 -61.40
CA LYS A 132 -23.68 16.93 -60.97
C LYS A 132 -22.77 16.82 -59.72
N ALA A 133 -21.49 17.14 -59.73
CA ALA A 133 -20.79 18.39 -60.05
C ALA A 133 -21.18 19.57 -59.13
N GLY A 134 -20.23 19.98 -58.28
CA GLY A 134 -20.08 21.36 -57.81
C GLY A 134 -20.01 21.56 -56.29
N GLY A 135 -18.94 22.22 -55.83
CA GLY A 135 -19.05 23.09 -54.65
C GLY A 135 -17.96 23.04 -53.59
N LYS A 136 -16.76 23.54 -53.93
CA LYS A 136 -15.80 24.16 -52.98
C LYS A 136 -16.50 25.08 -51.96
N LYS A 137 -16.04 25.12 -50.70
CA LYS A 137 -15.28 26.26 -50.16
C LYS A 137 -14.98 26.11 -48.67
N ASP A 138 -13.71 26.29 -48.39
CA ASP A 138 -13.06 26.67 -47.14
C ASP A 138 -13.75 27.85 -46.44
N ALA A 139 -13.73 27.84 -45.10
CA ALA A 139 -13.65 29.05 -44.29
C ALA A 139 -13.17 28.68 -42.88
N GLU A 140 -11.85 28.78 -42.68
CA GLU A 140 -11.25 29.19 -41.42
C GLU A 140 -11.99 30.40 -40.83
N LYS A 141 -12.23 30.37 -39.52
CA LYS A 141 -12.27 31.61 -38.73
C LYS A 141 -11.72 31.38 -37.32
N THR A 142 -10.45 31.74 -37.22
CA THR A 142 -9.76 32.24 -36.03
C THR A 142 -10.53 33.39 -35.38
N THR A 143 -10.58 33.44 -34.03
CA THR A 143 -10.44 34.69 -33.26
C THR A 143 -10.05 34.38 -31.82
N THR A 144 -8.77 34.57 -31.55
CA THR A 144 -8.17 34.96 -30.28
C THR A 144 -8.62 36.38 -29.87
N THR A 145 -8.86 36.60 -28.57
CA THR A 145 -8.83 37.89 -27.84
C THR A 145 -8.90 37.49 -26.36
N LYS A 146 -7.81 37.48 -25.56
CA LYS A 146 -6.96 38.56 -25.04
C LYS A 146 -7.74 39.70 -24.38
N ALA A 147 -7.76 39.70 -23.05
CA ALA A 147 -7.70 40.91 -22.22
C ALA A 147 -7.11 40.56 -20.84
N GLU A 148 -5.95 41.16 -20.57
CA GLU A 148 -5.22 41.19 -19.30
C GLU A 148 -5.82 42.23 -18.33
N LYS A 149 -5.74 41.93 -17.01
CA LYS A 149 -5.36 42.81 -15.87
C LYS A 149 -6.28 43.97 -15.42
N PRO A 150 -6.02 44.62 -14.25
CA PRO A 150 -5.69 44.10 -12.90
C PRO A 150 -6.53 44.84 -11.80
N VAL A 151 -6.07 44.78 -10.53
CA VAL A 151 -6.39 45.68 -9.39
C VAL A 151 -7.50 45.20 -8.43
N ALA A 152 -7.10 44.80 -7.22
CA ALA A 152 -7.50 45.47 -5.97
C ALA A 152 -6.87 44.75 -4.77
N GLU A 153 -5.66 45.17 -4.46
CA GLU A 153 -5.02 45.03 -3.16
C GLU A 153 -5.76 45.93 -2.16
N LYS A 154 -6.27 45.37 -1.05
CA LYS A 154 -6.50 46.12 0.18
C LYS A 154 -6.05 45.31 1.39
N PRO A 155 -5.24 45.90 2.28
CA PRO A 155 -4.71 45.26 3.47
C PRO A 155 -5.73 45.36 4.61
N VAL A 156 -5.94 44.27 5.35
CA VAL A 156 -6.58 44.36 6.67
C VAL A 156 -5.59 43.83 7.70
N ALA A 157 -5.02 44.80 8.40
CA ALA A 157 -4.10 44.65 9.52
C ALA A 157 -4.78 43.98 10.73
N PRO A 158 -3.99 43.50 11.71
CA PRO A 158 -4.42 42.54 12.73
C PRO A 158 -5.05 43.24 13.93
N LYS A 159 -6.18 42.72 14.43
CA LYS A 159 -6.74 43.14 15.71
C LYS A 159 -6.34 42.15 16.81
N VAL A 160 -5.35 42.60 17.59
CA VAL A 160 -4.94 42.04 18.87
C VAL A 160 -5.97 42.45 19.94
N ALA A 161 -6.43 41.52 20.77
CA ALA A 161 -6.54 41.70 22.23
C ALA A 161 -6.97 40.39 22.94
N PRO A 162 -6.56 40.19 24.21
CA PRO A 162 -6.51 38.90 24.89
C PRO A 162 -7.62 38.72 25.94
N LYS A 163 -7.82 37.47 26.41
CA LYS A 163 -8.49 36.97 27.66
C LYS A 163 -9.24 35.67 27.31
N ALA A 164 -9.30 34.61 28.10
CA ALA A 164 -8.94 34.38 29.49
C ALA A 164 -8.58 32.89 29.70
N ALA A 165 -7.76 32.63 30.72
CA ALA A 165 -7.55 31.30 31.28
C ALA A 165 -8.87 30.71 31.84
N PRO A 166 -8.95 29.37 31.94
CA PRO A 166 -9.28 28.84 33.26
C PRO A 166 -8.45 27.62 33.68
N LYS A 167 -7.86 27.80 34.86
CA LYS A 167 -7.87 26.93 36.04
C LYS A 167 -7.67 25.41 35.87
N LYS A 168 -6.49 25.01 36.34
CA LYS A 168 -6.10 23.74 36.98
C LYS A 168 -7.07 23.33 38.11
N PRO A 169 -7.34 22.01 38.27
CA PRO A 169 -7.22 21.36 39.59
C PRO A 169 -6.25 20.16 39.49
N ALA A 170 -5.23 20.06 40.36
CA ALA A 170 -5.26 19.36 41.66
C ALA A 170 -5.61 17.87 41.47
N ALA A 171 -4.63 16.97 41.32
CA ALA A 171 -3.90 16.29 42.39
C ALA A 171 -4.79 15.35 43.22
N THR A 172 -4.83 14.07 42.81
CA THR A 172 -5.10 12.92 43.69
C THR A 172 -4.19 11.75 43.30
N LYS A 173 -3.29 11.41 44.21
CA LYS A 173 -2.73 10.06 44.50
C LYS A 173 -3.31 9.68 45.90
N PRO A 174 -3.16 8.46 46.47
CA PRO A 174 -2.35 7.31 46.04
C PRO A 174 -3.01 5.91 46.18
N ALA A 175 -2.23 4.89 45.78
CA ALA A 175 -2.13 3.53 46.33
C ALA A 175 -3.29 2.52 46.15
N THR A 176 -2.99 1.43 45.43
CA THR A 176 -3.27 0.09 45.95
C THR A 176 -2.28 -0.92 45.38
N VAL A 177 -1.64 -1.62 46.32
CA VAL A 177 -0.79 -2.80 46.22
C VAL A 177 -1.65 -3.98 45.81
N VAL A 178 -1.24 -4.79 44.83
CA VAL A 178 -1.44 -6.25 44.84
C VAL A 178 -0.34 -6.92 44.02
N GLU A 179 0.57 -7.56 44.74
CA GLU A 179 1.43 -8.65 44.28
C GLU A 179 0.59 -9.95 44.28
N PRO A 180 0.76 -10.84 43.30
CA PRO A 180 0.85 -12.24 43.68
C PRO A 180 1.94 -13.03 42.93
N LYS A 181 2.79 -13.69 43.72
CA LYS A 181 3.45 -14.98 43.50
C LYS A 181 2.35 -16.06 43.23
N PRO A 182 2.54 -17.19 42.50
CA PRO A 182 3.66 -18.14 42.70
C PRO A 182 4.14 -19.07 41.54
N ALA A 183 5.33 -19.67 41.79
CA ALA A 183 5.77 -21.08 41.65
C ALA A 183 5.74 -21.91 40.33
N ALA A 184 6.63 -22.91 40.34
CA ALA A 184 6.80 -24.13 39.51
C ALA A 184 7.49 -23.93 38.14
N ALA A 185 8.69 -24.44 37.81
CA ALA A 185 9.47 -25.63 38.17
C ALA A 185 8.95 -26.97 37.58
N MET A 186 9.66 -27.40 36.52
CA MET A 186 10.08 -28.78 36.15
C MET A 186 9.16 -29.75 35.38
N ALA A 187 9.89 -30.67 34.70
CA ALA A 187 9.58 -31.94 34.03
C ALA A 187 9.21 -31.86 32.53
N MET A 188 10.00 -32.40 31.57
CA MET A 188 10.49 -33.78 31.31
C MET A 188 9.43 -34.72 30.73
N ALA A 189 9.90 -35.62 29.83
CA ALA A 189 9.20 -36.66 29.06
C ALA A 189 8.61 -36.17 27.71
N GLU A 190 8.77 -36.84 26.56
CA GLU A 190 9.00 -38.28 26.32
C GLU A 190 9.42 -38.50 24.83
N GLU A 191 10.37 -39.41 24.57
CA GLU A 191 10.47 -40.16 23.30
C GLU A 191 9.39 -41.26 23.29
N PRO A 192 8.95 -41.79 22.12
CA PRO A 192 9.57 -43.06 21.66
C PRO A 192 9.57 -43.32 20.12
N LEU A 193 10.66 -43.99 19.69
CA LEU A 193 10.81 -45.21 18.86
C LEU A 193 10.01 -45.49 17.57
N ASP A 194 10.81 -45.90 16.56
CA ASP A 194 10.65 -46.98 15.56
C ASP A 194 9.53 -46.92 14.48
N ALA A 195 9.96 -46.93 13.21
CA ALA A 195 9.65 -47.99 12.24
C ALA A 195 10.23 -47.68 10.84
N ALA A 196 11.18 -48.51 10.38
CA ALA A 196 11.46 -48.75 8.97
C ALA A 196 10.44 -49.77 8.41
N PRO A 197 10.18 -49.78 7.09
CA PRO A 197 10.85 -50.82 6.29
C PRO A 197 11.28 -50.37 4.87
N ALA A 198 12.21 -51.16 4.35
CA ALA A 198 12.93 -51.01 3.08
C ALA A 198 12.09 -51.24 1.82
N ALA A 199 12.47 -50.58 0.72
CA ALA A 199 12.31 -51.10 -0.64
C ALA A 199 13.43 -50.57 -1.55
N ASP A 200 14.02 -51.50 -2.26
CA ASP A 200 15.25 -51.46 -3.07
C ASP A 200 15.05 -50.70 -4.40
N ALA A 201 15.90 -49.70 -4.67
CA ALA A 201 16.18 -49.18 -6.00
C ALA A 201 17.59 -48.54 -6.02
N PRO A 202 18.40 -48.75 -7.07
CA PRO A 202 19.82 -48.41 -7.07
C PRO A 202 20.04 -46.89 -6.91
N PRO A 203 20.93 -46.43 -6.00
CA PRO A 203 21.15 -45.01 -5.79
C PRO A 203 21.99 -44.45 -6.95
N ALA A 204 21.33 -43.85 -7.93
CA ALA A 204 21.95 -42.78 -8.69
C ALA A 204 22.22 -41.65 -7.68
N SER A 205 23.49 -41.46 -7.31
CA SER A 205 24.00 -40.47 -6.36
C SER A 205 23.10 -39.24 -6.19
N PRO A 206 22.25 -39.16 -5.14
CA PRO A 206 21.34 -38.04 -4.94
C PRO A 206 22.06 -36.72 -4.57
N SER A 207 23.37 -36.81 -4.28
CA SER A 207 24.15 -35.70 -3.76
C SER A 207 24.45 -34.61 -4.80
N ALA A 208 24.59 -34.94 -6.09
CA ALA A 208 24.97 -33.94 -7.10
C ALA A 208 23.77 -33.12 -7.58
N ALA A 209 22.63 -33.77 -7.86
CA ALA A 209 21.43 -33.09 -8.34
C ALA A 209 20.77 -32.19 -7.28
N ALA A 210 20.87 -32.58 -5.99
CA ALA A 210 20.37 -31.76 -4.88
C ALA A 210 21.22 -30.49 -4.70
N THR A 211 22.55 -30.57 -4.86
CA THR A 211 23.42 -29.39 -4.75
C THR A 211 23.21 -28.40 -5.89
N ASP A 212 22.97 -28.88 -7.12
CA ASP A 212 22.66 -28.02 -8.27
C ASP A 212 21.33 -27.28 -8.07
N SER A 213 20.34 -27.99 -7.53
CA SER A 213 19.05 -27.40 -7.17
C SER A 213 19.20 -26.32 -6.09
N LEU A 214 20.06 -26.52 -5.09
CA LEU A 214 20.36 -25.52 -4.06
C LEU A 214 21.20 -24.34 -4.59
N ALA A 215 22.12 -24.58 -5.53
CA ALA A 215 22.96 -23.55 -6.14
C ALA A 215 22.15 -22.55 -6.98
N SER A 216 21.02 -22.97 -7.55
CA SER A 216 20.10 -22.10 -8.28
C SER A 216 19.35 -21.10 -7.37
N LEU A 217 19.25 -21.38 -6.07
CA LEU A 217 18.51 -20.55 -5.13
C LEU A 217 19.24 -19.24 -4.81
N THR A 218 18.46 -18.21 -4.50
CA THR A 218 18.98 -16.94 -4.00
C THR A 218 19.45 -17.08 -2.55
N VAL A 219 20.36 -16.20 -2.12
CA VAL A 219 20.86 -16.16 -0.74
C VAL A 219 19.71 -16.04 0.28
N ALA A 220 18.66 -15.27 -0.04
CA ALA A 220 17.49 -15.12 0.83
C ALA A 220 16.71 -16.43 1.00
N GLN A 221 16.51 -17.19 -0.07
CA GLN A 221 15.83 -18.50 -0.04
C GLN A 221 16.66 -19.53 0.75
N LEU A 222 17.97 -19.55 0.56
CA LEU A 222 18.88 -20.42 1.32
C LEU A 222 18.84 -20.10 2.81
N ARG A 223 18.87 -18.82 3.21
CA ARG A 223 18.70 -18.41 4.62
C ARG A 223 17.31 -18.75 5.17
N GLY A 224 16.28 -18.74 4.32
CA GLY A 224 14.94 -19.20 4.66
C GLY A 224 14.93 -20.70 5.01
N ARG A 225 15.58 -21.53 4.19
CA ARG A 225 15.71 -22.97 4.46
C ARG A 225 16.58 -23.26 5.69
N ALA A 226 17.68 -22.53 5.87
CA ALA A 226 18.51 -22.67 7.08
C ALA A 226 17.73 -22.35 8.37
N ARG A 227 16.83 -21.36 8.34
CA ARG A 227 15.89 -21.10 9.45
C ARG A 227 14.90 -22.22 9.67
N ALA A 228 14.30 -22.74 8.60
CA ALA A 228 13.34 -23.83 8.69
C ALA A 228 13.98 -25.12 9.24
N ALA A 229 15.26 -25.35 8.93
CA ALA A 229 16.08 -26.41 9.48
C ALA A 229 16.60 -26.14 10.91
N GLY A 230 16.24 -25.00 11.52
CA GLY A 230 16.68 -24.64 12.88
C GLY A 230 18.16 -24.28 13.02
N ILE A 231 18.89 -24.15 11.91
CA ILE A 231 20.32 -23.85 11.94
C ILE A 231 20.50 -22.39 12.36
N THR A 232 21.47 -22.10 13.23
CA THR A 232 21.80 -20.74 13.68
C THR A 232 23.13 -20.27 13.08
N GLY A 233 23.43 -18.97 13.11
CA GLY A 233 24.70 -18.43 12.58
C GLY A 233 24.81 -18.28 11.05
N TYR A 234 23.82 -18.76 10.27
CA TYR A 234 23.80 -18.68 8.81
C TYR A 234 23.81 -17.23 8.23
N SER A 235 23.51 -16.21 9.03
CA SER A 235 23.42 -14.82 8.57
C SER A 235 24.73 -14.26 8.02
N ARG A 236 25.87 -14.76 8.52
CA ARG A 236 27.21 -14.34 8.08
C ARG A 236 27.79 -15.22 6.98
N MET A 237 27.09 -16.29 6.61
CA MET A 237 27.57 -17.23 5.61
C MET A 237 27.39 -16.70 4.19
N THR A 238 28.35 -17.02 3.34
CA THR A 238 28.29 -16.78 1.89
C THR A 238 27.35 -17.78 1.22
N LYS A 239 26.96 -17.52 -0.05
CA LYS A 239 26.06 -18.41 -0.79
C LYS A 239 26.58 -19.86 -0.83
N ALA A 240 27.88 -20.04 -1.10
CA ALA A 240 28.50 -21.35 -1.16
C ALA A 240 28.48 -22.07 0.21
N GLN A 241 28.78 -21.35 1.30
CA GLN A 241 28.72 -21.90 2.66
C GLN A 241 27.31 -22.32 3.05
N LEU A 242 26.29 -21.55 2.64
CA LEU A 242 24.88 -21.90 2.88
C LEU A 242 24.46 -23.15 2.10
N VAL A 243 24.94 -23.33 0.87
CA VAL A 243 24.65 -24.55 0.09
C VAL A 243 25.31 -25.77 0.74
N ALA A 244 26.59 -25.67 1.11
CA ALA A 244 27.33 -26.76 1.75
C ALA A 244 26.69 -27.22 3.07
N LEU A 245 26.20 -26.27 3.87
CA LEU A 245 25.55 -26.54 5.16
C LEU A 245 24.10 -27.07 5.01
N LEU A 246 23.46 -26.88 3.85
CA LEU A 246 22.13 -27.43 3.57
C LEU A 246 22.19 -28.77 2.81
N SER A 247 23.37 -29.16 2.34
CA SER A 247 23.63 -30.47 1.72
C SER A 247 24.24 -31.50 2.68
N SER A 248 24.52 -31.09 3.92
CA SER A 248 25.06 -31.93 5.00
C SER A 248 23.97 -32.62 5.81
#